data_AF-A0A7C7TQT2-F1
#
_entry.id   AF-A0A7C7TQT2-F1
#
_cell.length_a   1.000
_cell.length_b   1.000
_cell.length_c   1.000
_cell.angle_alpha   90.00
_cell.angle_beta   90.00
_cell.angle_gamma   90.00
#
_symmetry.space_group_name_H-M   'P 1'
#
loop_
_entity.id
_entity.type
_entity.pdbx_description
1 polymer ?
#
loop_
_entity_poly.entity_id
_entity_poly.type
_entity_poly.pdbx_seq_one_letter_code
_entity_poly.pdbx_strand_id
1 'polypeptide(L)'
;MAFHVTQCPGCESTFSATARMLESASGQVRCGACLTIFDAIEHFVNQQDASGNNTDEESVFLGNNPQDYFDPSMFLSRASLTEPDNYKEKDSKDDLIQVNDAIDSPSNTSNFSAHNSTDPEIQESWGRRMMPNNIEEVDQSTEAIRARALENELEDEEAFEIISEEHLEVLDQVVPPLELTTKRNSDWFRRITLTLVGIFLGGVLFAQYLIQNTHIYSQQTEFRQFYIIVCNFLQCDLPMFSNIAAIRSDNLTVRSHLEAENALTVNIAFRNTADFPQAFPILVLSFNTVNNDIVALREFAPTEYLDVGLRSMTMMPVMSPVQINLELVDPGPDAVNYTIAFRRP
;
A
#
# COMPACT_ATOMS: atom_id res chain seq x y z
N MET A 1 -2.25 26.35 -38.28
CA MET A 1 -1.01 25.57 -38.12
C MET A 1 -1.16 24.37 -39.05
N ALA A 2 -0.31 24.22 -40.06
CA ALA A 2 -0.39 23.10 -40.98
C ALA A 2 0.24 21.86 -40.34
N PHE A 3 -0.48 20.73 -40.34
CA PHE A 3 0.01 19.44 -39.88
C PHE A 3 0.27 18.57 -41.12
N HIS A 4 1.43 17.93 -41.18
CA HIS A 4 1.75 16.97 -42.23
C HIS A 4 1.75 15.56 -41.64
N VAL A 5 1.20 14.59 -42.37
CA VAL A 5 1.22 13.18 -41.98
C VAL A 5 2.41 12.50 -42.64
N THR A 6 3.27 11.88 -41.84
CA THR A 6 4.47 11.18 -42.29
C THR A 6 4.36 9.69 -42.00
N GLN A 7 4.86 8.84 -42.89
CA GLN A 7 4.93 7.40 -42.71
C GLN A 7 6.37 6.96 -42.43
N CYS A 8 6.56 6.07 -41.46
CA CYS A 8 7.88 5.54 -41.13
C CYS A 8 8.28 4.40 -42.09
N PRO A 9 9.48 4.43 -42.72
CA PRO A 9 9.93 3.37 -43.63
C PRO A 9 10.28 2.05 -42.91
N GLY A 10 10.51 2.08 -41.59
CA GLY A 10 10.90 0.89 -40.83
C GLY A 10 9.73 0.02 -40.32
N CYS A 11 8.55 0.61 -40.11
CA CYS A 11 7.42 -0.10 -39.50
C CYS A 11 6.05 0.38 -40.01
N GLU A 12 6.03 1.19 -41.07
CA GLU A 12 4.84 1.71 -41.74
C GLU A 12 3.85 2.51 -40.87
N SER A 13 4.21 2.83 -39.62
CA SER A 13 3.39 3.63 -38.73
C SER A 13 3.27 5.06 -39.24
N THR A 14 2.05 5.61 -39.25
CA THR A 14 1.76 6.99 -39.60
C THR A 14 1.68 7.86 -38.36
N PHE A 15 2.22 9.08 -38.43
CA PHE A 15 2.12 10.07 -37.35
C PHE A 15 2.07 11.48 -37.93
N SER A 16 1.55 12.44 -37.15
CA SER A 16 1.47 13.84 -37.55
C SER A 16 2.66 14.63 -37.01
N ALA A 17 3.36 15.32 -37.90
CA ALA A 17 4.44 16.24 -37.56
C ALA A 17 4.03 17.69 -37.84
N THR A 18 4.35 18.59 -36.92
CA THR A 18 4.10 20.03 -37.10
C THR A 18 5.26 20.66 -37.86
N ALA A 19 4.98 21.58 -38.79
CA ALA A 19 6.02 22.26 -39.57
C ALA A 19 7.14 22.88 -38.70
N ARG A 20 6.79 23.52 -37.57
CA ARG A 20 7.76 24.08 -36.61
C ARG A 20 8.73 23.04 -36.03
N MET A 21 8.26 21.81 -35.81
CA MET A 21 9.08 20.73 -35.26
C MET A 21 10.09 20.23 -36.30
N LEU A 22 9.67 20.14 -37.56
CA LEU A 22 10.52 19.77 -38.68
C LEU A 22 11.58 20.83 -38.97
N GLU A 23 11.22 22.13 -38.89
CA GLU A 23 12.16 23.24 -39.04
C GLU A 23 13.24 23.24 -37.94
N SER A 24 12.87 22.93 -36.69
CA SER A 24 13.80 22.91 -35.56
C SER A 24 14.80 21.74 -35.60
N ALA A 25 14.44 20.65 -36.29
CA ALA A 25 15.22 19.42 -36.34
C ALA A 25 15.77 19.11 -37.74
N SER A 26 15.78 20.10 -38.65
CA SER A 26 16.26 19.94 -40.03
C SER A 26 15.64 18.73 -40.75
N GLY A 27 14.33 18.50 -40.56
CA GLY A 27 13.57 17.43 -41.20
C GLY A 27 13.70 16.04 -40.57
N GLN A 28 14.65 15.81 -39.66
CA GLN A 28 14.86 14.50 -39.05
C GLN A 28 13.86 14.23 -37.92
N VAL A 29 13.22 13.06 -37.99
CA VAL A 29 12.29 12.58 -36.98
C VAL A 29 12.64 11.15 -36.58
N ARG A 30 12.42 10.81 -35.31
CA ARG A 30 12.56 9.46 -34.79
C ARG A 30 11.18 8.84 -34.65
N CYS A 31 10.97 7.69 -35.26
CA CYS A 31 9.70 6.97 -35.12
C CYS A 31 9.48 6.52 -33.66
N GLY A 32 8.30 6.80 -33.09
CA GLY A 32 7.96 6.35 -31.74
C GLY A 32 7.74 4.84 -31.61
N ALA A 33 7.46 4.13 -32.72
CA ALA A 33 7.16 2.71 -32.71
C ALA A 33 8.42 1.83 -32.86
N CYS A 34 9.28 2.12 -33.84
CA CYS A 34 10.48 1.32 -34.12
C CYS A 34 11.80 2.05 -33.87
N LEU A 35 11.75 3.32 -33.44
CA LEU A 35 12.92 4.13 -33.06
C LEU A 35 13.91 4.43 -34.19
N THR A 36 13.55 4.15 -35.45
CA THR A 36 14.36 4.52 -36.63
C THR A 36 14.33 6.02 -36.85
N ILE A 37 15.49 6.58 -37.22
CA ILE A 37 15.65 8.01 -37.56
C ILE A 37 15.60 8.12 -39.08
N PHE A 38 14.72 8.98 -39.60
CA PHE A 38 14.54 9.20 -41.03
C PHE A 38 14.12 10.65 -41.31
N ASP A 39 14.18 11.07 -42.58
CA ASP A 39 13.71 12.38 -43.00
C ASP A 39 12.18 12.34 -43.22
N ALA A 40 11.47 13.15 -42.43
CA ALA A 40 10.02 13.28 -42.50
C ALA A 40 9.54 13.83 -43.85
N ILE A 41 10.33 14.70 -44.48
CA ILE A 41 9.91 15.45 -45.67
C ILE A 41 9.79 14.54 -46.89
N GLU A 42 10.64 13.52 -46.96
CA GLU A 42 10.65 12.53 -48.05
C GLU A 42 9.50 11.51 -47.97
N HIS A 43 8.87 11.38 -46.80
CA HIS A 43 7.87 10.33 -46.52
C HIS A 43 6.51 10.91 -46.12
N PHE A 44 6.14 12.08 -46.66
CA PHE A 44 4.79 12.64 -46.47
C PHE A 44 3.74 11.86 -47.24
N VAL A 45 2.66 11.50 -46.54
CA VAL A 45 1.47 10.89 -47.15
C VAL A 45 0.52 12.00 -47.58
N ASN A 46 0.35 12.18 -48.90
CA ASN A 46 -0.63 13.14 -49.42
C ASN A 46 -2.04 12.62 -49.16
N GLN A 47 -2.86 13.42 -48.46
CA GLN A 47 -4.28 13.12 -48.24
C GLN A 47 -5.14 13.21 -49.53
N GLN A 48 -4.56 13.55 -50.69
CA GLN A 48 -5.29 13.69 -51.95
C GLN A 48 -5.45 12.39 -52.76
N ASP A 49 -4.84 11.28 -52.31
CA ASP A 49 -5.02 9.98 -52.96
C ASP A 49 -6.18 9.15 -52.35
N ALA A 50 -6.90 9.69 -51.37
CA ALA A 50 -8.09 9.07 -50.77
C ALA A 50 -9.39 9.30 -51.58
N SER A 51 -9.29 9.26 -52.91
CA SER A 51 -10.43 9.20 -53.83
C SER A 51 -10.09 8.33 -55.02
N GLY A 52 -9.83 7.05 -54.75
CA GLY A 52 -9.54 6.07 -55.77
C GLY A 52 -9.58 4.64 -55.23
N ASN A 53 -10.66 3.93 -55.59
CA ASN A 53 -10.90 2.50 -55.46
C ASN A 53 -11.19 1.94 -54.06
N ASN A 54 -12.49 1.92 -53.76
CA ASN A 54 -13.09 0.97 -52.84
C ASN A 54 -12.87 -0.47 -53.36
N THR A 55 -12.15 -1.27 -52.60
CA THR A 55 -12.41 -2.70 -52.49
C THR A 55 -12.76 -2.98 -51.04
N ASP A 56 -14.06 -3.15 -50.84
CA ASP A 56 -14.77 -3.85 -49.78
C ASP A 56 -13.90 -4.61 -48.77
N GLU A 57 -13.49 -3.91 -47.71
CA GLU A 57 -13.20 -4.52 -46.41
C GLU A 57 -14.14 -3.84 -45.41
N GLU A 58 -15.20 -4.57 -45.10
CA GLU A 58 -16.29 -4.19 -44.22
C GLU A 58 -15.76 -3.99 -42.78
N SER A 59 -15.34 -2.76 -42.46
CA SER A 59 -15.01 -2.39 -41.09
C SER A 59 -16.28 -2.39 -40.25
N VAL A 60 -16.43 -3.40 -39.39
CA VAL A 60 -17.58 -3.67 -38.49
C VAL A 60 -17.93 -2.49 -37.55
N PHE A 61 -17.11 -1.44 -37.49
CA PHE A 61 -17.23 -0.38 -36.50
C PHE A 61 -17.72 0.98 -37.01
N LEU A 62 -17.94 1.16 -38.31
CA LEU A 62 -18.55 2.39 -38.83
C LEU A 62 -19.64 2.04 -39.84
N GLY A 63 -20.87 1.92 -39.35
CA GLY A 63 -22.05 1.99 -40.20
C GLY A 63 -22.13 3.37 -40.84
N ASN A 64 -22.21 3.43 -42.16
CA ASN A 64 -22.34 4.69 -42.92
C ASN A 64 -23.77 5.26 -42.92
N ASN A 65 -24.63 4.82 -41.99
CA ASN A 65 -26.02 5.24 -41.91
C ASN A 65 -26.23 6.15 -40.69
N PRO A 66 -26.75 7.39 -40.84
CA PRO A 66 -26.88 8.37 -39.74
C PRO A 66 -27.89 7.99 -38.64
N GLN A 67 -28.49 6.81 -38.70
CA GLN A 67 -29.38 6.26 -37.67
C GLN A 67 -28.67 5.25 -36.75
N ASP A 68 -27.43 4.85 -37.04
CA ASP A 68 -26.63 3.98 -36.17
C ASP A 68 -25.86 4.80 -35.12
N TYR A 69 -26.54 5.79 -34.51
CA TYR A 69 -26.00 6.53 -33.37
C TYR A 69 -26.09 5.64 -32.13
N PHE A 70 -24.91 5.23 -31.64
CA PHE A 70 -24.79 4.38 -30.47
C PHE A 70 -25.29 5.14 -29.22
N ASP A 71 -26.47 4.80 -28.72
CA ASP A 71 -27.04 5.37 -27.49
C ASP A 71 -26.65 4.52 -26.26
N PRO A 72 -25.72 4.98 -25.41
CA PRO A 72 -25.27 4.23 -24.23
C PRO A 72 -26.35 4.05 -23.16
N SER A 73 -27.50 4.74 -23.26
CA SER A 73 -28.60 4.60 -22.30
C SER A 73 -29.44 3.33 -22.48
N MET A 74 -29.37 2.68 -23.65
CA MET A 74 -30.08 1.42 -23.93
C MET A 74 -29.44 0.20 -23.27
N PHE A 75 -28.15 0.26 -22.95
CA PHE A 75 -27.41 -0.86 -22.35
C PHE A 75 -27.55 -0.95 -20.81
N LEU A 76 -28.11 0.08 -20.18
CA LEU A 76 -28.25 0.17 -18.71
C LEU A 76 -29.71 0.41 -18.28
N SER A 77 -30.67 -0.21 -18.97
CA SER A 77 -32.04 -0.22 -18.48
C SER A 77 -32.26 -1.41 -17.54
N ARG A 78 -32.81 -1.14 -16.34
CA ARG A 78 -33.17 -2.15 -15.32
C ARG A 78 -34.11 -3.25 -15.84
N ALA A 79 -34.72 -3.07 -17.02
CA ALA A 79 -35.63 -4.03 -17.64
C ALA A 79 -34.93 -5.36 -17.98
N SER A 80 -33.65 -5.33 -18.36
CA SER A 80 -32.86 -6.53 -18.68
C SER A 80 -32.52 -7.41 -17.46
N LEU A 81 -32.79 -6.93 -16.23
CA LEU A 81 -32.57 -7.67 -14.99
C LEU A 81 -33.88 -8.27 -14.42
N THR A 82 -35.01 -8.10 -15.11
CA THR A 82 -36.34 -8.48 -14.61
C THR A 82 -37.18 -9.32 -15.55
N GLU A 83 -36.59 -9.92 -16.58
CA GLU A 83 -37.27 -10.98 -17.34
C GLU A 83 -36.81 -12.36 -16.83
N PRO A 84 -37.75 -13.22 -16.42
CA PRO A 84 -37.44 -14.59 -16.06
C PRO A 84 -37.14 -15.35 -17.35
N ASP A 85 -35.90 -15.80 -17.51
CA ASP A 85 -35.48 -16.68 -18.60
C ASP A 85 -36.33 -17.96 -18.59
N ASN A 86 -37.33 -18.01 -19.46
CA ASN A 86 -37.94 -19.25 -19.92
C ASN A 86 -37.08 -19.79 -21.06
N TYR A 87 -36.00 -20.46 -20.69
CA TYR A 87 -35.31 -21.37 -21.58
C TYR A 87 -35.50 -22.80 -21.08
N LYS A 88 -36.37 -23.54 -21.78
CA LYS A 88 -36.36 -25.00 -21.80
C LYS A 88 -35.15 -25.47 -22.61
N GLU A 89 -34.27 -26.27 -22.01
CA GLU A 89 -33.99 -27.62 -22.52
C GLU A 89 -33.01 -28.41 -21.62
N LYS A 90 -33.52 -29.58 -21.21
CA LYS A 90 -32.93 -30.92 -21.38
C LYS A 90 -31.80 -31.40 -20.45
N ASP A 91 -32.24 -32.29 -19.56
CA ASP A 91 -31.67 -33.60 -19.20
C ASP A 91 -30.15 -33.74 -19.17
N SER A 92 -29.62 -33.88 -17.95
CA SER A 92 -28.99 -35.12 -17.47
C SER A 92 -28.20 -34.82 -16.19
N LYS A 93 -28.57 -35.46 -15.08
CA LYS A 93 -27.63 -36.17 -14.18
C LYS A 93 -28.34 -36.79 -12.99
N ASP A 94 -28.20 -38.11 -12.89
CA ASP A 94 -28.03 -38.82 -11.63
C ASP A 94 -26.78 -38.27 -10.92
N ASP A 95 -26.90 -37.86 -9.66
CA ASP A 95 -26.40 -38.65 -8.54
C ASP A 95 -26.61 -37.89 -7.22
N LEU A 96 -27.16 -38.63 -6.26
CA LEU A 96 -27.34 -38.24 -4.87
C LEU A 96 -25.99 -38.12 -4.17
N ILE A 97 -25.86 -37.18 -3.23
CA ILE A 97 -25.37 -37.42 -1.85
C ILE A 97 -25.77 -36.19 -1.01
N GLN A 98 -26.65 -36.43 -0.03
CA GLN A 98 -26.89 -35.54 1.11
C GLN A 98 -25.87 -35.85 2.19
N VAL A 99 -25.31 -34.82 2.81
CA VAL A 99 -24.82 -34.93 4.21
C VAL A 99 -25.21 -33.63 4.93
N ASN A 100 -26.16 -33.77 5.85
CA ASN A 100 -26.38 -32.81 6.93
C ASN A 100 -25.24 -32.96 7.95
N ASP A 101 -24.85 -31.87 8.62
CA ASP A 101 -24.99 -31.81 10.08
C ASP A 101 -24.65 -30.41 10.60
N ALA A 102 -25.55 -29.94 11.47
CA ALA A 102 -25.49 -28.69 12.20
C ALA A 102 -24.58 -28.83 13.42
N ILE A 103 -23.82 -27.78 13.75
CA ILE A 103 -23.30 -27.58 15.12
C ILE A 103 -23.59 -26.15 15.55
N ASP A 104 -24.19 -26.10 16.73
CA ASP A 104 -24.81 -24.99 17.44
C ASP A 104 -23.78 -24.04 18.09
N SER A 105 -24.24 -22.82 18.39
CA SER A 105 -23.45 -21.74 19.00
C SER A 105 -23.19 -21.95 20.50
N PRO A 106 -22.11 -21.35 21.09
CA PRO A 106 -21.93 -21.32 22.53
C PRO A 106 -22.51 -20.03 23.13
N SER A 107 -23.03 -20.12 24.35
CA SER A 107 -23.29 -18.93 25.17
C SER A 107 -22.98 -19.17 26.64
N ASN A 108 -22.41 -18.11 27.24
CA ASN A 108 -22.52 -17.67 28.64
C ASN A 108 -21.72 -18.46 29.71
N THR A 109 -21.13 -17.88 30.75
CA THR A 109 -21.05 -16.50 31.29
C THR A 109 -20.00 -16.47 32.41
N SER A 110 -19.53 -15.27 32.73
CA SER A 110 -18.69 -14.86 33.86
C SER A 110 -19.09 -15.37 35.26
N ASN A 111 -18.10 -15.54 36.15
CA ASN A 111 -18.07 -14.81 37.44
C ASN A 111 -16.72 -14.91 38.18
N PHE A 112 -16.36 -13.78 38.80
CA PHE A 112 -15.21 -13.51 39.64
C PHE A 112 -15.50 -13.87 41.10
N SER A 113 -14.53 -14.47 41.81
CA SER A 113 -14.21 -14.18 43.23
C SER A 113 -12.94 -14.90 43.66
N ALA A 114 -12.06 -14.15 44.33
CA ALA A 114 -10.82 -14.62 44.93
C ALA A 114 -11.09 -15.37 46.24
N HIS A 115 -10.32 -16.43 46.54
CA HIS A 115 -9.98 -16.82 47.90
C HIS A 115 -8.61 -17.51 47.98
N ASN A 116 -7.88 -17.08 49.00
CA ASN A 116 -6.59 -17.55 49.49
C ASN A 116 -6.74 -18.89 50.25
N SER A 117 -5.58 -19.48 50.59
CA SER A 117 -5.32 -20.47 51.66
C SER A 117 -5.16 -21.94 51.26
N THR A 118 -3.89 -22.37 51.32
CA THR A 118 -3.34 -23.59 51.98
C THR A 118 -3.97 -24.96 51.72
N ASP A 119 -3.19 -25.88 51.13
CA ASP A 119 -2.82 -27.23 51.65
C ASP A 119 -1.98 -28.01 50.60
N PRO A 120 -1.43 -29.22 50.85
CA PRO A 120 -0.20 -29.47 51.59
C PRO A 120 0.83 -30.32 50.80
N GLU A 121 2.06 -30.39 51.34
CA GLU A 121 2.92 -31.57 51.43
C GLU A 121 3.01 -32.56 50.24
N ILE A 122 4.05 -32.40 49.41
CA ILE A 122 4.59 -33.49 48.59
C ILE A 122 5.93 -33.93 49.18
N GLN A 123 5.96 -35.20 49.54
CA GLN A 123 7.01 -35.97 50.18
C GLN A 123 8.18 -36.23 49.21
N GLU A 124 9.30 -35.51 49.37
CA GLU A 124 10.58 -35.91 48.79
C GLU A 124 11.29 -36.88 49.73
N SER A 125 11.07 -38.18 49.50
CA SER A 125 12.06 -39.18 49.87
C SER A 125 13.23 -39.00 48.90
N TRP A 126 14.47 -38.90 49.40
CA TRP A 126 15.62 -39.75 49.05
C TRP A 126 16.74 -39.51 50.07
N GLY A 127 17.01 -40.52 50.89
CA GLY A 127 18.38 -40.95 51.19
C GLY A 127 19.25 -40.09 52.10
N ARG A 128 18.92 -40.03 53.39
CA ARG A 128 19.87 -39.68 54.46
C ARG A 128 20.91 -40.82 54.59
N ARG A 129 22.07 -40.72 53.94
CA ARG A 129 23.25 -41.55 54.25
C ARG A 129 24.11 -40.80 55.27
N MET A 130 24.30 -41.45 56.41
CA MET A 130 25.08 -41.01 57.57
C MET A 130 26.51 -40.62 57.17
N MET A 131 26.93 -39.44 57.58
CA MET A 131 28.34 -39.10 57.78
C MET A 131 28.58 -38.95 59.30
N PRO A 132 29.73 -39.40 59.81
CA PRO A 132 30.00 -39.44 61.24
C PRO A 132 30.10 -38.03 61.83
N ASN A 133 29.49 -37.86 63.00
CA ASN A 133 29.60 -36.67 63.83
C ASN A 133 31.00 -36.57 64.45
N ASN A 134 31.96 -36.03 63.72
CA ASN A 134 33.05 -35.29 64.33
C ASN A 134 33.58 -34.25 63.32
N ILE A 135 32.94 -33.08 63.31
CA ILE A 135 33.46 -31.92 62.60
C ILE A 135 34.47 -31.29 63.57
N GLU A 136 35.73 -31.71 63.48
CA GLU A 136 36.79 -30.77 63.82
C GLU A 136 36.72 -29.66 62.77
N GLU A 137 36.65 -28.40 63.22
CA GLU A 137 36.58 -27.23 62.34
C GLU A 137 37.77 -27.26 61.38
N VAL A 138 37.54 -27.71 60.15
CA VAL A 138 38.54 -27.67 59.09
C VAL A 138 38.66 -26.23 58.65
N ASP A 139 39.70 -25.54 59.11
CA ASP A 139 40.03 -24.19 58.66
C ASP A 139 40.17 -24.18 57.13
N GLN A 140 39.25 -23.46 56.47
CA GLN A 140 39.18 -23.32 55.01
C GLN A 140 40.08 -22.17 54.51
N SER A 141 41.08 -21.78 55.29
CA SER A 141 42.10 -20.86 54.82
C SER A 141 42.89 -21.47 53.65
N THR A 142 43.18 -20.64 52.64
CA THR A 142 43.94 -21.03 51.45
C THR A 142 45.33 -21.57 51.78
N GLU A 143 45.85 -21.23 52.96
CA GLU A 143 47.13 -21.68 53.49
C GLU A 143 47.06 -23.12 54.00
N ALA A 144 45.96 -23.53 54.65
CA ALA A 144 45.74 -24.90 55.09
C ALA A 144 45.48 -25.87 53.92
N ILE A 145 44.79 -25.42 52.87
CA ILE A 145 44.62 -26.20 51.63
C ILE A 145 45.96 -26.34 50.89
N ARG A 146 46.77 -25.27 50.85
CA ARG A 146 48.10 -25.28 50.23
C ARG A 146 49.09 -26.17 50.96
N ALA A 147 49.03 -26.24 52.30
CA ALA A 147 49.86 -27.14 53.09
C ALA A 147 49.53 -28.62 52.84
N ARG A 148 48.23 -28.99 52.76
CA ARG A 148 47.83 -30.36 52.40
C ARG A 148 48.23 -30.75 50.97
N ALA A 149 48.18 -29.80 50.04
CA ALA A 149 48.61 -30.04 48.66
C ALA A 149 50.14 -30.20 48.53
N LEU A 150 50.92 -29.62 49.44
CA LEU A 150 52.38 -29.77 49.49
C LEU A 150 52.83 -31.06 50.18
N GLU A 151 52.07 -31.56 51.15
CA GLU A 151 52.35 -32.82 51.86
C GLU A 151 52.04 -34.08 51.04
N ASN A 152 51.17 -33.95 50.02
CA ASN A 152 50.97 -35.02 49.03
C ASN A 152 52.15 -35.04 48.06
N GLU A 153 53.32 -35.44 48.56
CA GLU A 153 54.44 -35.85 47.74
C GLU A 153 54.01 -37.16 47.06
N LEU A 154 53.61 -37.07 45.78
CA LEU A 154 53.25 -38.23 44.96
C LEU A 154 54.50 -39.10 44.79
N GLU A 155 54.65 -40.11 45.64
CA GLU A 155 55.51 -41.28 45.36
C GLU A 155 54.85 -42.12 44.26
N ASP A 156 54.88 -41.63 43.01
CA ASP A 156 54.51 -42.43 41.84
C ASP A 156 55.64 -42.36 40.80
N GLU A 157 56.83 -42.82 41.20
CA GLU A 157 57.93 -43.08 40.25
C GLU A 157 57.90 -44.53 39.71
N GLU A 158 56.90 -45.34 40.06
CA GLU A 158 56.80 -46.73 39.60
C GLU A 158 55.35 -47.14 39.28
N ALA A 159 54.77 -46.69 38.16
CA ALA A 159 53.62 -47.38 37.54
C ALA A 159 53.35 -46.97 36.08
N PHE A 160 54.38 -46.88 35.23
CA PHE A 160 54.15 -47.12 33.80
C PHE A 160 54.44 -48.60 33.51
N GLU A 161 53.63 -49.49 34.08
CA GLU A 161 53.53 -50.85 33.55
C GLU A 161 52.84 -50.74 32.19
N ILE A 162 53.66 -50.96 31.15
CA ILE A 162 53.23 -51.14 29.78
C ILE A 162 52.17 -52.24 29.80
N ILE A 163 50.93 -51.89 29.45
CA ILE A 163 49.83 -52.86 29.32
C ILE A 163 50.31 -53.92 28.30
N SER A 164 50.49 -55.16 28.76
CA SER A 164 50.89 -56.28 27.90
C SER A 164 49.82 -56.51 26.83
N GLU A 165 50.23 -56.83 25.59
CA GLU A 165 49.34 -57.04 24.43
C GLU A 165 48.20 -58.04 24.69
N GLU A 166 48.39 -58.99 25.61
CA GLU A 166 47.37 -59.97 26.02
C GLU A 166 46.15 -59.32 26.70
N HIS A 167 46.31 -58.17 27.37
CA HIS A 167 45.20 -57.47 28.01
C HIS A 167 44.42 -56.53 27.06
N LEU A 168 44.94 -56.27 25.86
CA LEU A 168 44.23 -55.50 24.83
C LEU A 168 43.14 -56.33 24.14
N GLU A 169 43.34 -57.64 23.96
CA GLU A 169 42.31 -58.53 23.40
C GLU A 169 41.09 -58.68 24.33
N VAL A 170 41.31 -58.63 25.65
CA VAL A 170 40.20 -58.68 26.62
C VAL A 170 39.39 -57.37 26.61
N LEU A 171 40.02 -56.24 26.30
CA LEU A 171 39.34 -54.95 26.28
C LEU A 171 38.44 -54.79 25.04
N ASP A 172 38.76 -55.43 23.91
CA ASP A 172 37.93 -55.38 22.71
C ASP A 172 36.62 -56.19 22.87
N GLN A 173 36.62 -57.24 23.70
CA GLN A 173 35.41 -58.03 24.00
C GLN A 173 34.47 -57.39 25.02
N VAL A 174 34.96 -56.48 25.87
CA VAL A 174 34.18 -55.95 27.01
C VAL A 174 33.54 -54.59 26.72
N VAL A 175 33.90 -53.93 25.61
CA VAL A 175 33.31 -52.64 25.25
C VAL A 175 32.11 -52.86 24.32
N PRO A 176 30.85 -52.77 24.80
CA PRO A 176 29.72 -52.73 23.89
C PRO A 176 29.90 -51.53 22.95
N PRO A 177 29.51 -51.63 21.66
CA PRO A 177 29.64 -50.53 20.73
C PRO A 177 28.94 -49.31 21.34
N LEU A 178 29.72 -48.25 21.57
CA LEU A 178 29.20 -46.99 22.07
C LEU A 178 28.29 -46.39 20.99
N GLU A 179 27.00 -46.65 21.06
CA GLU A 179 26.03 -45.91 20.28
C GLU A 179 25.89 -44.51 20.89
N LEU A 180 26.65 -43.56 20.32
CA LEU A 180 26.49 -42.14 20.57
C LEU A 180 25.12 -41.69 20.03
N THR A 181 24.06 -41.95 20.80
CA THR A 181 22.78 -41.32 20.56
C THR A 181 22.91 -39.85 20.93
N THR A 182 23.28 -39.03 19.95
CA THR A 182 23.17 -37.57 20.08
C THR A 182 21.69 -37.25 20.24
N LYS A 183 21.22 -37.09 21.49
CA LYS A 183 19.91 -36.53 21.80
C LYS A 183 19.94 -35.08 21.33
N ARG A 184 19.63 -34.87 20.04
CA ARG A 184 19.58 -33.55 19.40
C ARG A 184 18.55 -32.73 20.17
N ASN A 185 19.06 -31.88 21.04
CA ASN A 185 18.24 -31.14 21.98
C ASN A 185 17.22 -30.31 21.20
N SER A 186 15.94 -30.44 21.56
CA SER A 186 14.77 -29.85 20.89
C SER A 186 14.76 -28.31 20.92
N ASP A 187 15.78 -27.70 21.52
CA ASP A 187 15.95 -26.26 21.61
C ASP A 187 16.07 -25.57 20.24
N TRP A 188 16.53 -26.26 19.19
CA TRP A 188 16.46 -25.74 17.81
C TRP A 188 15.01 -25.48 17.40
N PHE A 189 14.11 -26.44 17.65
CA PHE A 189 12.71 -26.33 17.25
C PHE A 189 12.02 -25.28 18.10
N ARG A 190 12.34 -25.21 19.41
CA ARG A 190 11.86 -24.16 20.30
C ARG A 190 12.30 -22.76 19.87
N ARG A 191 13.53 -22.60 19.40
CA ARG A 191 14.03 -21.31 18.90
C ARG A 191 13.33 -20.91 17.61
N ILE A 192 13.16 -21.86 16.67
CA ILE A 192 12.44 -21.61 15.42
C ILE A 192 10.99 -21.23 15.69
N THR A 193 10.30 -21.95 16.59
CA THR A 193 8.92 -21.62 16.93
C THR A 193 8.81 -20.25 17.60
N LEU A 194 9.71 -19.90 18.53
CA LEU A 194 9.72 -18.56 19.13
C LEU A 194 10.01 -17.45 18.11
N THR A 195 10.93 -17.66 17.16
CA THR A 195 11.17 -16.67 16.10
C THR A 195 9.97 -16.53 15.17
N LEU A 196 9.30 -17.63 14.82
CA LEU A 196 8.09 -17.60 14.00
C LEU A 196 6.94 -16.88 14.71
N VAL A 197 6.73 -17.17 16.00
CA VAL A 197 5.74 -16.48 16.82
C VAL A 197 6.06 -14.99 16.92
N GLY A 198 7.32 -14.62 17.13
CA GLY A 198 7.76 -13.22 17.15
C GLY A 198 7.51 -12.49 15.82
N ILE A 199 7.82 -13.13 14.69
CA ILE A 199 7.55 -12.59 13.34
C ILE A 199 6.05 -12.45 13.12
N PHE A 200 5.25 -13.45 13.51
CA PHE A 200 3.80 -13.40 13.40
C PHE A 200 3.22 -12.23 14.21
N LEU A 201 3.64 -12.08 15.47
CA LEU A 201 3.19 -10.99 16.34
C LEU A 201 3.61 -9.62 15.78
N GLY A 202 4.84 -9.51 15.27
CA GLY A 202 5.32 -8.31 14.58
C GLY A 202 4.52 -7.98 13.33
N GLY A 203 4.18 -9.00 12.52
CA GLY A 203 3.34 -8.85 11.33
C GLY A 203 1.92 -8.39 11.66
N VAL A 204 1.32 -8.95 12.71
CA VAL A 204 0.00 -8.51 13.20
C VAL A 204 0.06 -7.07 13.68
N LEU A 205 1.08 -6.68 14.43
CA LEU A 205 1.24 -5.30 14.92
C LEU A 205 1.46 -4.33 13.76
N PHE A 206 2.26 -4.72 12.77
CA PHE A 206 2.46 -3.91 11.55
C PHE A 206 1.16 -3.76 10.75
N ALA A 207 0.38 -4.82 10.59
CA ALA A 207 -0.92 -4.76 9.94
C ALA A 207 -1.90 -3.86 10.72
N GLN A 208 -1.95 -3.97 12.05
CA GLN A 208 -2.74 -3.09 12.90
C GLN A 208 -2.32 -1.62 12.73
N TYR A 209 -1.01 -1.34 12.69
CA TYR A 209 -0.49 0.00 12.46
C TYR A 209 -0.93 0.57 11.10
N LEU A 210 -0.83 -0.21 10.03
CA LEU A 210 -1.27 0.21 8.69
C LEU A 210 -2.78 0.47 8.65
N ILE A 211 -3.60 -0.40 9.24
CA ILE A 211 -5.06 -0.24 9.32
C ILE A 211 -5.43 1.02 10.11
N GLN A 212 -4.80 1.23 11.27
CA GLN A 212 -5.04 2.41 12.10
C GLN A 212 -4.68 3.71 11.36
N ASN A 213 -3.62 3.68 10.55
CA ASN A 213 -3.09 4.84 9.86
C ASN A 213 -3.56 4.94 8.39
N THR A 214 -4.64 4.23 8.04
CA THR A 214 -5.28 4.23 6.71
C THR A 214 -5.59 5.63 6.22
N HIS A 215 -6.07 6.55 7.08
CA HIS A 215 -6.41 7.91 6.69
C HIS A 215 -5.26 8.72 6.08
N ILE A 216 -4.02 8.43 6.46
CA ILE A 216 -2.83 9.14 5.95
C ILE A 216 -2.27 8.39 4.73
N TYR A 217 -2.12 7.06 4.83
CA TYR A 217 -1.49 6.27 3.77
C TYR A 217 -2.40 6.02 2.56
N SER A 218 -3.73 5.98 2.74
CA SER A 218 -4.68 5.84 1.63
C SER A 218 -4.65 7.04 0.67
N GLN A 219 -4.12 8.18 1.12
CA GLN A 219 -4.01 9.41 0.32
C GLN A 219 -2.76 9.48 -0.56
N GLN A 220 -1.86 8.51 -0.45
CA GLN A 220 -0.77 8.36 -1.41
C GLN A 220 -1.25 7.50 -2.59
N THR A 221 -1.00 7.99 -3.81
CA THR A 221 -1.42 7.32 -5.06
C THR A 221 -0.87 5.89 -5.16
N GLU A 222 0.36 5.66 -4.70
CA GLU A 222 1.05 4.37 -4.80
C GLU A 222 0.41 3.28 -3.93
N PHE A 223 0.09 3.61 -2.67
CA PHE A 223 -0.44 2.63 -1.71
C PHE A 223 -1.94 2.38 -1.87
N ARG A 224 -2.67 3.26 -2.56
CA ARG A 224 -4.12 3.17 -2.67
C ARG A 224 -4.61 1.85 -3.27
N GLN A 225 -3.94 1.36 -4.33
CA GLN A 225 -4.32 0.10 -4.98
C GLN A 225 -4.24 -1.08 -4.02
N PHE A 226 -3.22 -1.10 -3.16
CA PHE A 226 -3.06 -2.11 -2.13
C PHE A 226 -4.18 -2.03 -1.08
N TYR A 227 -4.50 -0.82 -0.59
CA TYR A 227 -5.59 -0.63 0.37
C TYR A 227 -6.95 -1.00 -0.19
N ILE A 228 -7.23 -0.77 -1.48
CA ILE A 228 -8.50 -1.21 -2.10
C ILE A 228 -8.65 -2.74 -2.01
N ILE A 229 -7.59 -3.49 -2.33
CA ILE A 229 -7.61 -4.97 -2.27
C ILE A 229 -7.81 -5.44 -0.83
N VAL A 230 -7.04 -4.88 0.10
CA VAL A 230 -7.12 -5.24 1.52
C VAL A 230 -8.48 -4.90 2.12
N CYS A 231 -9.02 -3.71 1.82
CA CYS A 231 -10.35 -3.30 2.29
C CYS A 231 -11.49 -4.07 1.63
N ASN A 232 -11.35 -4.54 0.39
CA ASN A 232 -12.34 -5.42 -0.23
C ASN A 232 -12.43 -6.77 0.52
N PHE A 233 -11.28 -7.31 0.94
CA PHE A 233 -11.24 -8.54 1.72
C PHE A 233 -11.74 -8.34 3.17
N LEU A 234 -11.36 -7.23 3.81
CA LEU A 234 -11.68 -6.91 5.21
C LEU A 234 -12.99 -6.10 5.38
N GLN A 235 -13.72 -5.83 4.31
CA GLN A 235 -14.94 -5.01 4.28
C GLN A 235 -14.81 -3.69 5.06
N CYS A 236 -13.69 -2.99 4.86
CA CYS A 236 -13.40 -1.72 5.52
C CYS A 236 -13.94 -0.53 4.71
N ASP A 237 -14.38 0.54 5.40
CA ASP A 237 -14.77 1.80 4.76
C ASP A 237 -13.53 2.63 4.43
N LEU A 238 -13.23 2.80 3.14
CA LEU A 238 -12.06 3.54 2.67
C LEU A 238 -12.48 4.96 2.27
N PRO A 239 -11.89 6.00 2.86
CA PRO A 239 -12.27 7.38 2.56
C PRO A 239 -12.03 7.73 1.08
N MET A 240 -12.89 8.61 0.56
CA MET A 240 -12.76 9.15 -0.80
C MET A 240 -11.38 9.82 -0.96
N PHE A 241 -10.64 9.41 -1.99
CA PHE A 241 -9.30 9.91 -2.23
C PHE A 241 -9.33 11.32 -2.78
N SER A 242 -8.57 12.19 -2.11
CA SER A 242 -8.43 13.59 -2.48
C SER A 242 -6.97 13.98 -2.31
N ASN A 243 -6.33 14.39 -3.40
CA ASN A 243 -4.99 14.92 -3.37
C ASN A 243 -5.05 16.44 -3.50
N ILE A 244 -5.09 17.13 -2.35
CA ILE A 244 -5.15 18.59 -2.30
C ILE A 244 -3.86 19.22 -2.84
N ALA A 245 -2.71 18.56 -2.68
CA ALA A 245 -1.42 19.07 -3.17
C ALA A 245 -1.31 19.07 -4.71
N ALA A 246 -2.15 18.27 -5.37
CA ALA A 246 -2.28 18.25 -6.82
C ALA A 246 -3.23 19.36 -7.35
N ILE A 247 -3.89 20.13 -6.49
CA ILE A 247 -4.67 21.30 -6.93
C ILE A 247 -3.73 22.48 -7.02
N ARG A 248 -3.64 23.10 -8.20
CA ARG A 248 -2.78 24.25 -8.46
C ARG A 248 -3.62 25.48 -8.82
N SER A 249 -3.32 26.60 -8.20
CA SER A 249 -3.84 27.92 -8.60
C SER A 249 -2.95 28.49 -9.70
N ASP A 250 -3.50 28.81 -10.86
CA ASP A 250 -2.74 29.32 -12.01
C ASP A 250 -2.78 30.85 -12.09
N ASN A 251 -3.93 31.45 -11.76
CA ASN A 251 -4.13 32.88 -11.90
C ASN A 251 -5.02 33.39 -10.76
N LEU A 252 -4.51 34.32 -9.96
CA LEU A 252 -5.24 34.97 -8.87
C LEU A 252 -5.08 36.47 -9.04
N THR A 253 -6.17 37.13 -9.44
CA THR A 253 -6.21 38.58 -9.65
C THR A 253 -7.27 39.20 -8.76
N VAL A 254 -6.89 40.24 -8.03
CA VAL A 254 -7.77 41.02 -7.15
C VAL A 254 -7.92 42.41 -7.76
N ARG A 255 -9.16 42.87 -7.90
CA ARG A 255 -9.48 44.20 -8.45
C ARG A 255 -10.60 44.83 -7.63
N SER A 256 -10.62 46.15 -7.53
CA SER A 256 -11.75 46.88 -6.96
C SER A 256 -13.01 46.70 -7.82
N HIS A 257 -14.16 46.54 -7.18
CA HIS A 257 -15.45 46.46 -7.85
C HIS A 257 -15.81 47.83 -8.49
N LEU A 258 -16.39 47.82 -9.70
CA LEU A 258 -16.72 49.08 -10.40
C LEU A 258 -17.99 49.75 -9.87
N GLU A 259 -18.97 48.96 -9.40
CA GLU A 259 -20.29 49.49 -8.99
C GLU A 259 -20.46 49.67 -7.47
N ALA A 260 -19.61 49.07 -6.65
CA ALA A 260 -19.78 49.04 -5.20
C ALA A 260 -18.53 49.58 -4.50
N GLU A 261 -18.72 50.66 -3.73
CA GLU A 261 -17.67 51.22 -2.87
C GLU A 261 -17.31 50.19 -1.78
N ASN A 262 -16.01 49.92 -1.59
CA ASN A 262 -15.47 48.92 -0.65
C ASN A 262 -15.76 47.45 -1.00
N ALA A 263 -15.91 47.12 -2.28
CA ALA A 263 -15.95 45.73 -2.73
C ALA A 263 -14.74 45.37 -3.60
N LEU A 264 -14.31 44.12 -3.49
CA LEU A 264 -13.23 43.51 -4.25
C LEU A 264 -13.79 42.36 -5.08
N THR A 265 -13.39 42.33 -6.34
CA THR A 265 -13.58 41.20 -7.25
C THR A 265 -12.30 40.38 -7.28
N VAL A 266 -12.42 39.10 -6.94
CA VAL A 266 -11.31 38.17 -6.92
C VAL A 266 -11.56 37.10 -7.98
N ASN A 267 -10.79 37.16 -9.06
CA ASN A 267 -10.84 36.15 -10.11
C ASN A 267 -9.73 35.13 -9.88
N ILE A 268 -10.14 33.87 -9.74
CA ILE A 268 -9.25 32.75 -9.42
C ILE A 268 -9.46 31.65 -10.44
N ALA A 269 -8.36 31.13 -11.00
CA ALA A 269 -8.36 29.92 -11.79
C ALA A 269 -7.53 28.86 -11.09
N PHE A 270 -8.12 27.69 -10.85
CA PHE A 270 -7.40 26.54 -10.29
C PHE A 270 -7.73 25.27 -11.08
N ARG A 271 -6.75 24.38 -11.18
CA ARG A 271 -6.87 23.11 -11.92
C ARG A 271 -6.43 21.94 -11.05
N ASN A 272 -7.07 20.80 -11.27
CA ASN A 272 -6.65 19.54 -10.68
C ASN A 272 -5.58 18.91 -11.58
N THR A 273 -4.32 18.90 -11.14
CA THR A 273 -3.21 18.26 -11.88
C THR A 273 -3.00 16.81 -11.48
N ALA A 274 -3.94 16.20 -10.75
CA ALA A 274 -3.89 14.77 -10.46
C ALA A 274 -4.33 13.96 -11.69
N ASP A 275 -4.03 12.65 -11.67
CA ASP A 275 -4.44 11.72 -12.73
C ASP A 275 -5.89 11.22 -12.57
N PHE A 276 -6.63 11.73 -11.59
CA PHE A 276 -7.99 11.30 -11.27
C PHE A 276 -8.90 12.49 -10.90
N PRO A 277 -10.20 12.42 -11.21
CA PRO A 277 -11.17 13.42 -10.79
C PRO A 277 -11.37 13.36 -9.28
N GLN A 278 -11.47 14.52 -8.63
CA GLN A 278 -11.61 14.61 -7.17
C GLN A 278 -12.67 15.62 -6.76
N ALA A 279 -13.19 15.50 -5.54
CA ALA A 279 -14.18 16.44 -5.03
C ALA A 279 -13.62 17.87 -4.98
N PHE A 280 -14.52 18.84 -5.15
CA PHE A 280 -14.19 20.25 -5.03
C PHE A 280 -13.73 20.59 -3.60
N PRO A 281 -12.58 21.26 -3.43
CA PRO A 281 -12.01 21.57 -2.11
C PRO A 281 -12.75 22.73 -1.44
N ILE A 282 -12.56 22.89 -0.13
CA ILE A 282 -12.88 24.16 0.54
C ILE A 282 -11.76 25.15 0.20
N LEU A 283 -12.14 26.34 -0.23
CA LEU A 283 -11.20 27.40 -0.59
C LEU A 283 -11.01 28.34 0.60
N VAL A 284 -9.77 28.53 1.02
CA VAL A 284 -9.41 29.44 2.11
C VAL A 284 -8.68 30.63 1.50
N LEU A 285 -9.30 31.80 1.54
CA LEU A 285 -8.71 33.05 1.09
C LEU A 285 -8.27 33.85 2.32
N SER A 286 -6.99 34.23 2.34
CA SER A 286 -6.40 35.05 3.40
C SER A 286 -5.81 36.32 2.79
N PHE A 287 -6.10 37.44 3.43
CA PHE A 287 -5.50 38.73 3.15
C PHE A 287 -4.48 39.02 4.24
N ASN A 288 -3.25 39.30 3.81
CA ASN A 288 -2.10 39.42 4.68
C ASN A 288 -1.50 40.82 4.58
N THR A 289 -0.86 41.26 5.67
CA THR A 289 -0.06 42.49 5.69
C THR A 289 1.25 42.32 4.92
N VAL A 290 2.02 43.41 4.82
CA VAL A 290 3.41 43.37 4.32
C VAL A 290 4.31 42.45 5.16
N ASN A 291 4.01 42.29 6.46
CA ASN A 291 4.73 41.40 7.37
C ASN A 291 4.20 39.96 7.34
N ASN A 292 3.25 39.66 6.44
CA ASN A 292 2.63 38.35 6.29
C ASN A 292 1.70 37.94 7.46
N ASP A 293 1.23 38.91 8.25
CA ASP A 293 0.21 38.71 9.29
C ASP A 293 -1.18 38.68 8.66
N ILE A 294 -2.07 37.81 9.14
CA ILE A 294 -3.43 37.66 8.60
C ILE A 294 -4.31 38.82 9.08
N VAL A 295 -4.81 39.62 8.14
CA VAL A 295 -5.79 40.71 8.38
C VAL A 295 -7.21 40.16 8.35
N ALA A 296 -7.51 39.34 7.34
CA ALA A 296 -8.82 38.74 7.15
C ALA A 296 -8.67 37.34 6.55
N LEU A 297 -9.51 36.41 6.98
CA LEU A 297 -9.57 35.05 6.46
C LEU A 297 -11.02 34.66 6.24
N ARG A 298 -11.31 34.08 5.08
CA ARG A 298 -12.63 33.52 4.77
C ARG A 298 -12.49 32.17 4.10
N GLU A 299 -13.26 31.21 4.61
CA GLU A 299 -13.43 29.90 3.99
C GLU A 299 -14.70 29.91 3.12
N PHE A 300 -14.61 29.28 1.96
CA PHE A 300 -15.71 29.15 0.99
C PHE A 300 -15.95 27.68 0.69
N ALA A 301 -17.19 27.23 0.92
CA ALA A 301 -17.61 25.90 0.51
C ALA A 301 -17.76 25.82 -1.03
N PRO A 302 -17.66 24.63 -1.64
CA PRO A 302 -17.89 24.43 -3.07
C PRO A 302 -19.19 25.04 -3.58
N THR A 303 -20.25 25.02 -2.78
CA THR A 303 -21.55 25.61 -3.12
C THR A 303 -21.54 27.14 -3.18
N GLU A 304 -20.58 27.80 -2.54
CA GLU A 304 -20.49 29.27 -2.48
C GLU A 304 -19.70 29.84 -3.66
N TYR A 305 -18.59 29.20 -4.04
CA TYR A 305 -17.70 29.71 -5.08
C TYR A 305 -18.01 29.16 -6.49
N LEU A 306 -18.73 28.04 -6.60
CA LEU A 306 -19.10 27.48 -7.91
C LEU A 306 -20.31 28.20 -8.49
N ASP A 307 -20.21 28.55 -9.77
CA ASP A 307 -21.32 29.06 -10.56
C ASP A 307 -22.42 28.02 -10.71
N VAL A 308 -23.67 28.47 -10.89
CA VAL A 308 -24.87 27.63 -10.94
C VAL A 308 -24.75 26.50 -11.99
N GLY A 309 -24.05 26.75 -13.11
CA GLY A 309 -23.79 25.74 -14.13
C GLY A 309 -22.81 24.64 -13.68
N LEU A 310 -21.79 24.99 -12.90
CA LEU A 310 -20.74 24.09 -12.42
C LEU A 310 -21.14 23.35 -11.14
N ARG A 311 -22.16 23.80 -10.41
CA ARG A 311 -22.70 23.11 -9.22
C ARG A 311 -23.28 21.72 -9.53
N SER A 312 -23.63 21.44 -10.78
CA SER A 312 -24.11 20.13 -11.21
C SER A 312 -22.98 19.09 -11.33
N MET A 313 -21.73 19.53 -11.46
CA MET A 313 -20.57 18.65 -11.42
C MET A 313 -20.20 18.36 -9.97
N THR A 314 -20.48 17.13 -9.52
CA THR A 314 -20.06 16.66 -8.19
C THR A 314 -18.54 16.52 -8.07
N MET A 315 -17.83 16.37 -9.19
CA MET A 315 -16.39 16.11 -9.25
C MET A 315 -15.65 17.13 -10.11
N MET A 316 -14.47 17.54 -9.66
CA MET A 316 -13.55 18.39 -10.39
C MET A 316 -12.79 17.56 -11.45
N PRO A 317 -12.88 17.92 -12.74
CA PRO A 317 -12.18 17.21 -13.82
C PRO A 317 -10.67 17.38 -13.73
N VAL A 318 -9.94 16.43 -14.32
CA VAL A 318 -8.48 16.47 -14.44
C VAL A 318 -8.02 17.42 -15.53
N MET A 319 -6.93 18.14 -15.28
CA MET A 319 -6.22 19.04 -16.20
C MET A 319 -7.06 20.18 -16.80
N SER A 320 -8.31 20.34 -16.40
CA SER A 320 -9.18 21.44 -16.83
C SER A 320 -9.22 22.54 -15.77
N PRO A 321 -8.90 23.80 -16.11
CA PRO A 321 -8.96 24.91 -15.17
C PRO A 321 -10.41 25.32 -14.90
N VAL A 322 -10.75 25.39 -13.62
CA VAL A 322 -12.03 25.93 -13.13
C VAL A 322 -11.82 27.38 -12.75
N GLN A 323 -12.54 28.27 -13.42
CA GLN A 323 -12.53 29.71 -13.15
C GLN A 323 -13.68 30.07 -12.22
N ILE A 324 -13.38 30.87 -11.21
CA ILE A 324 -14.36 31.36 -10.25
C ILE A 324 -14.19 32.87 -10.09
N ASN A 325 -15.31 33.55 -9.84
CA ASN A 325 -15.33 34.97 -9.52
C ASN A 325 -15.99 35.15 -8.15
N LEU A 326 -15.25 35.74 -7.22
CA LEU A 326 -15.72 36.01 -5.88
C LEU A 326 -15.83 37.52 -5.67
N GLU A 327 -16.99 37.95 -5.21
CA GLU A 327 -17.25 39.31 -4.77
C GLU A 327 -17.17 39.35 -3.24
N LEU A 328 -16.20 40.10 -2.72
CA LEU A 328 -15.95 40.25 -1.29
C LEU A 328 -16.00 41.71 -0.87
N VAL A 329 -16.18 41.94 0.43
CA VAL A 329 -15.98 43.26 1.05
C VAL A 329 -14.49 43.49 1.25
N ASP A 330 -14.03 44.72 0.99
CA ASP A 330 -12.64 45.12 1.19
C ASP A 330 -12.29 45.13 2.71
N PRO A 331 -11.28 44.34 3.16
CA PRO A 331 -10.86 44.30 4.55
C PRO A 331 -10.10 45.56 5.02
N GLY A 332 -9.74 46.47 4.12
CA GLY A 332 -9.09 47.74 4.43
C GLY A 332 -7.66 47.86 3.88
N PRO A 333 -7.00 49.01 4.10
CA PRO A 333 -5.72 49.35 3.44
C PRO A 333 -4.52 48.52 3.92
N ASP A 334 -4.63 47.82 5.05
CA ASP A 334 -3.55 46.98 5.59
C ASP A 334 -3.38 45.65 4.83
N ALA A 335 -4.37 45.27 4.02
CA ALA A 335 -4.38 44.05 3.22
C ALA A 335 -3.62 44.22 1.90
N VAL A 336 -2.29 44.15 1.97
CA VAL A 336 -1.41 44.33 0.79
C VAL A 336 -1.18 43.01 0.04
N ASN A 337 -1.09 41.90 0.76
CA ASN A 337 -0.82 40.58 0.20
C ASN A 337 -2.06 39.69 0.26
N TYR A 338 -2.11 38.68 -0.59
CA TYR A 338 -3.16 37.67 -0.58
C TYR A 338 -2.57 36.27 -0.75
N THR A 339 -3.20 35.29 -0.12
CA THR A 339 -2.79 33.89 -0.24
C THR A 339 -4.02 33.01 -0.28
N ILE A 340 -4.00 32.04 -1.18
CA ILE A 340 -5.02 31.01 -1.33
C ILE A 340 -4.47 29.68 -0.82
N ALA A 341 -5.29 28.98 -0.04
CA ALA A 341 -5.06 27.61 0.37
C ALA A 341 -6.29 26.76 0.09
N PHE A 342 -6.07 25.46 -0.08
CA PHE A 342 -7.13 24.48 -0.31
C PHE A 342 -7.18 23.52 0.86
N ARG A 343 -8.38 23.15 1.27
CA ARG A 343 -8.64 22.18 2.32
C ARG A 343 -9.58 21.08 1.81
N ARG A 344 -9.45 19.88 2.37
CA ARG A 344 -10.41 18.80 2.13
C ARG A 344 -11.79 19.20 2.68
N PRO A 345 -12.88 18.85 1.98
CA PRO A 345 -14.24 19.08 2.46
C PRO A 345 -14.54 18.35 3.76
#